data_AF-A0A2M8NMU7-F1
#
_entry.id   AF-A0A2M8NMU7-F1
#
_cell.length_a   1.000
_cell.length_b   1.000
_cell.length_c   1.000
_cell.angle_alpha   90.00
_cell.angle_beta   90.00
_cell.angle_gamma   90.00
#
_symmetry.space_group_name_H-M   'P 1'
#
loop_
_entity.id
_entity.type
_entity.pdbx_description
1 polymer ?
#
loop_
_entity_poly.entity_id
_entity_poly.type
_entity_poly.pdbx_seq_one_letter_code
_entity_poly.pdbx_strand_id
1 'polypeptide(L)'
;MPRERSGYYYPNKFARLAIEAMEEIMGKNGLNAILNLAGMPQYVDNYPPDNLEKAFDFSDFTALNIALEEMYGPRGGRGLALRAGRAIFAGGLRSFGALAGVGD
;
A
#
# COMPACT_ATOMS: atom_id res chain seq x y z
N MET A 1 17.36 -13.68 -1.68
CA MET A 1 18.28 -12.54 -1.90
C MET A 1 17.53 -11.27 -1.52
N PRO A 2 18.20 -10.26 -0.94
CA PRO A 2 17.57 -8.95 -0.71
C PRO A 2 17.04 -8.40 -2.05
N ARG A 3 15.85 -7.79 -2.04
CA ARG A 3 15.31 -7.12 -3.22
C ARG A 3 16.21 -5.93 -3.57
N GLU A 4 16.54 -5.79 -4.85
CA GLU A 4 17.25 -4.61 -5.35
C GLU A 4 16.34 -3.37 -5.24
N ARG A 5 16.89 -2.29 -4.67
CA ARG A 5 16.17 -1.03 -4.47
C ARG A 5 16.04 -0.32 -5.81
N SER A 6 14.88 0.27 -6.06
CA SER A 6 14.61 0.98 -7.32
C SER A 6 15.34 2.32 -7.42
N GLY A 7 15.69 2.93 -6.28
CA GLY A 7 16.21 4.30 -6.21
C GLY A 7 15.15 5.39 -6.39
N TYR A 8 13.88 5.01 -6.59
CA TYR A 8 12.73 5.90 -6.68
C TYR A 8 11.75 5.63 -5.54
N TYR A 9 11.09 6.68 -5.07
CA TYR A 9 10.33 6.62 -3.82
C TYR A 9 8.96 7.28 -3.92
N TYR A 10 7.96 6.59 -3.37
CA TYR A 10 6.66 7.17 -3.05
C TYR A 10 6.75 7.94 -1.73
N PRO A 11 5.95 9.01 -1.56
CA PRO A 11 5.76 9.59 -0.24
C PRO A 11 5.12 8.56 0.71
N ASN A 12 5.56 8.51 1.97
CA ASN A 12 5.11 7.52 2.95
C ASN A 12 3.58 7.47 3.07
N LYS A 13 2.91 8.63 3.05
CA LYS A 13 1.44 8.73 3.09
C LYS A 13 0.74 7.95 1.97
N PHE A 14 1.31 7.89 0.76
CA PHE A 14 0.72 7.11 -0.33
C PHE A 14 0.82 5.60 -0.05
N ALA A 15 2.00 5.14 0.38
CA ALA A 15 2.20 3.74 0.74
C ALA A 15 1.34 3.33 1.94
N ARG A 16 1.22 4.21 2.94
CA ARG A 16 0.34 4.03 4.09
C ARG A 16 -1.12 3.85 3.68
N LEU A 17 -1.66 4.76 2.87
CA LEU A 17 -3.04 4.66 2.35
C LEU A 17 -3.26 3.35 1.57
N ALA A 18 -2.26 2.90 0.81
CA ALA A 18 -2.33 1.63 0.10
C ALA A 18 -2.40 0.42 1.05
N ILE A 19 -1.54 0.39 2.08
CA ILE A 19 -1.51 -0.68 3.08
C ILE A 19 -2.82 -0.71 3.89
N GLU A 20 -3.30 0.46 4.34
CA GLU A 20 -4.59 0.60 5.05
C GLU A 20 -5.77 0.14 4.19
N ALA A 21 -5.81 0.54 2.91
CA ALA A 21 -6.84 0.09 1.97
C ALA A 21 -6.77 -1.42 1.71
N MET A 22 -5.58 -2.00 1.66
CA MET A 22 -5.42 -3.44 1.56
C MET A 22 -5.99 -4.12 2.81
N GLU A 23 -5.66 -3.64 4.02
CA GLU A 23 -6.23 -4.15 5.29
C GLU A 23 -7.76 -4.10 5.29
N GLU A 24 -8.36 -2.98 4.90
CA GLU A 24 -9.81 -2.82 4.84
C GLU A 24 -10.48 -3.88 3.95
N ILE A 25 -9.84 -4.22 2.83
CA ILE A 25 -10.40 -5.11 1.80
C ILE A 25 -10.21 -6.59 2.12
N MET A 26 -9.08 -6.97 2.72
CA MET A 26 -8.72 -8.38 2.97
C MET A 26 -8.66 -8.77 4.45
N GLY A 27 -8.81 -7.80 5.35
CA GLY A 27 -8.66 -7.97 6.79
C GLY A 27 -7.19 -8.05 7.24
N LYS A 28 -6.98 -7.84 8.54
CA LYS A 28 -5.65 -7.85 9.19
C LYS A 28 -4.83 -9.11 8.88
N ASN A 29 -5.44 -10.30 8.97
CA ASN A 29 -4.74 -11.55 8.69
C ASN A 29 -4.30 -11.66 7.22
N GLY A 30 -5.16 -11.22 6.29
CA GLY A 30 -4.83 -11.20 4.87
C GLY A 30 -3.67 -10.24 4.58
N LEU A 31 -3.71 -9.03 5.14
CA LEU A 31 -2.63 -8.06 4.98
C LEU A 31 -1.31 -8.58 5.58
N ASN A 32 -1.35 -9.15 6.78
CA ASN A 32 -0.16 -9.72 7.40
C ASN A 32 0.46 -10.81 6.54
N ALA A 33 -0.36 -11.68 5.94
CA ALA A 33 0.13 -12.71 5.04
C ALA A 33 0.78 -12.10 3.78
N ILE A 34 0.19 -11.04 3.20
CA ILE A 34 0.76 -10.31 2.07
C ILE A 34 2.09 -9.64 2.42
N LEU A 35 2.18 -8.95 3.56
CA LEU A 35 3.40 -8.28 4.01
C LEU A 35 4.55 -9.27 4.24
N ASN A 36 4.24 -10.43 4.81
CA ASN A 36 5.21 -11.51 4.98
C ASN A 36 5.66 -12.08 3.63
N LEU A 37 4.72 -12.37 2.72
CA LEU A 37 5.03 -12.88 1.38
C LEU A 37 5.86 -11.87 0.56
N ALA A 38 5.56 -10.58 0.72
CA ALA A 38 6.31 -9.49 0.10
C ALA A 38 7.67 -9.22 0.80
N GLY A 39 8.05 -9.99 1.83
CA GLY A 39 9.32 -9.82 2.54
C GLY A 39 9.43 -8.52 3.32
N MET A 40 8.31 -8.00 3.83
CA MET A 40 8.25 -6.75 4.60
C MET A 40 7.55 -6.91 5.96
N PRO A 41 8.00 -7.85 6.83
CA PRO A 41 7.39 -8.06 8.14
C PRO A 41 7.47 -6.83 9.05
N GLN A 42 8.42 -5.91 8.82
CA GLN A 42 8.55 -4.67 9.57
C GLN A 42 7.33 -3.73 9.47
N TYR A 43 6.45 -3.94 8.49
CA TYR A 43 5.21 -3.18 8.34
C TYR A 43 3.99 -3.86 8.96
N VAL A 44 4.13 -5.05 9.56
CA VAL A 44 3.05 -5.68 10.33
C VAL A 44 2.80 -4.86 11.60
N ASP A 45 1.59 -4.35 11.76
CA ASP A 45 1.19 -3.46 12.87
C ASP A 45 2.05 -2.19 13.01
N ASN A 46 2.83 -1.85 11.99
CA ASN A 46 3.79 -0.74 12.00
C ASN A 46 3.87 -0.08 10.62
N TYR A 47 2.78 0.56 10.19
CA TYR A 47 2.66 1.12 8.84
C TYR A 47 3.63 2.29 8.59
N PRO A 48 3.91 2.61 7.31
CA PRO A 48 4.71 3.78 6.98
C PRO A 48 4.20 5.05 7.70
N PRO A 49 5.10 5.97 8.06
CA PRO A 49 4.72 7.22 8.74
C PRO A 49 3.66 8.01 7.95
N ASP A 50 2.73 8.67 8.64
CA ASP A 50 1.79 9.58 7.98
C ASP A 50 2.46 10.94 7.69
N ASN A 51 3.37 10.96 6.71
CA ASN A 51 4.06 12.15 6.24
C ASN A 51 4.30 12.10 4.71
N LEU A 52 4.74 13.22 4.13
CA LEU A 52 5.00 13.34 2.69
C LEU A 52 6.47 13.09 2.31
N GLU A 53 7.27 12.50 3.21
CA GLU A 53 8.66 12.16 2.90
C GLU A 53 8.72 11.04 1.88
N LYS A 54 9.53 11.22 0.83
CA LYS A 54 9.74 10.24 -0.23
C LYS A 54 10.70 9.15 0.25
N ALA A 55 10.19 8.22 1.06
CA ALA A 55 11.01 7.17 1.68
C ALA A 55 10.52 5.73 1.42
N PHE A 56 9.36 5.55 0.79
CA PHE A 56 8.86 4.21 0.45
C PHE A 56 9.31 3.79 -0.95
N ASP A 57 10.20 2.81 -1.07
CA ASP A 57 10.84 2.44 -2.34
C ASP A 57 9.83 1.80 -3.31
N PHE A 58 9.91 2.12 -4.60
CA PHE A 58 8.99 1.54 -5.59
C PHE A 58 9.10 0.02 -5.67
N SER A 59 10.28 -0.55 -5.42
CA SER A 59 10.48 -2.01 -5.38
C SER A 59 9.67 -2.69 -4.27
N ASP A 60 9.48 -2.01 -3.14
CA ASP A 60 8.62 -2.47 -2.04
C ASP A 60 7.15 -2.43 -2.44
N PHE A 61 6.74 -1.37 -3.13
CA PHE A 61 5.37 -1.25 -3.65
C PHE A 61 5.07 -2.31 -4.72
N THR A 62 6.01 -2.55 -5.64
CA THR A 62 5.91 -3.63 -6.63
C THR A 62 5.70 -4.98 -5.95
N ALA A 63 6.42 -5.25 -4.86
CA ALA A 63 6.30 -6.52 -4.16
C ALA A 63 4.97 -6.74 -3.45
N LEU A 64 4.33 -5.68 -2.95
CA LEU A 64 2.96 -5.77 -2.45
C LEU A 64 2.01 -6.28 -3.54
N ASN A 65 2.16 -5.76 -4.76
CA ASN A 65 1.32 -6.15 -5.89
C ASN A 65 1.62 -7.59 -6.35
N ILE A 66 2.90 -7.98 -6.40
CA ILE A 66 3.29 -9.37 -6.71
C ILE A 66 2.73 -10.33 -5.67
N ALA A 67 2.88 -10.04 -4.37
CA ALA A 67 2.36 -10.88 -3.29
C ALA A 67 0.82 -10.99 -3.35
N LEU A 68 0.13 -9.91 -3.72
CA LEU A 68 -1.32 -9.93 -3.90
C LEU A 68 -1.75 -10.88 -5.03
N GLU A 69 -1.07 -10.81 -6.17
CA GLU A 69 -1.34 -11.71 -7.30
C GLU A 69 -0.94 -13.15 -6.99
N GLU A 70 0.17 -13.39 -6.30
CA GLU A 70 0.63 -14.72 -5.92
C GLU A 70 -0.33 -15.39 -4.93
N MET A 71 -0.82 -14.66 -3.93
CA MET A 71 -1.73 -15.19 -2.92
C MET A 71 -3.14 -15.50 -3.46
N TYR A 72 -3.67 -14.63 -4.33
CA TYR A 72 -5.08 -14.70 -4.75
C TYR A 72 -5.26 -15.08 -6.23
N GLY A 73 -4.17 -15.32 -6.95
CA GLY A 73 -4.14 -15.60 -8.39
C GLY A 73 -4.54 -14.39 -9.25
N PRO A 74 -4.39 -14.48 -10.58
CA PRO A 74 -4.59 -13.35 -11.50
C PRO A 74 -6.04 -12.81 -11.49
N ARG A 75 -7.04 -13.66 -11.22
CA ARG A 75 -8.46 -13.24 -11.17
C ARG A 75 -8.84 -12.66 -9.81
N GLY A 76 -8.50 -13.35 -8.72
CA GLY A 76 -8.79 -12.91 -7.36
C GLY A 76 -7.99 -11.65 -7.00
N GLY A 77 -6.69 -11.66 -7.32
CA GLY A 77 -5.78 -10.53 -7.14
C GLY A 77 -6.25 -9.28 -7.89
N ARG A 78 -6.70 -9.41 -9.15
CA ARG A 78 -7.27 -8.27 -9.89
C ARG A 78 -8.52 -7.69 -9.23
N GLY A 79 -9.42 -8.55 -8.76
CA GLY A 79 -10.64 -8.11 -8.06
C GLY A 79 -10.32 -7.37 -6.76
N LEU A 80 -9.33 -7.84 -6.01
CA LEU A 80 -8.83 -7.19 -4.80
C LEU A 80 -8.14 -5.87 -5.11
N ALA A 81 -7.25 -5.83 -6.10
CA ALA A 81 -6.52 -4.63 -6.53
C ALA A 81 -7.49 -3.51 -6.96
N LEU A 82 -8.57 -3.84 -7.66
CA LEU A 82 -9.59 -2.86 -8.05
C LEU A 82 -10.35 -2.29 -6.85
N ARG A 83 -10.65 -3.12 -5.83
CA ARG A 83 -11.28 -2.65 -4.59
C ARG A 83 -10.33 -1.79 -3.77
N ALA A 84 -9.09 -2.24 -3.59
CA ALA A 84 -8.04 -1.47 -2.93
C ALA A 84 -7.80 -0.13 -3.63
N GLY A 85 -7.72 -0.09 -4.96
CA GLY A 85 -7.56 1.15 -5.73
C GLY A 85 -8.70 2.16 -5.50
N ARG A 86 -9.96 1.70 -5.40
CA ARG A 86 -11.10 2.58 -5.06
C ARG A 86 -10.99 3.12 -3.62
N ALA A 87 -10.59 2.28 -2.67
CA ALA A 87 -10.38 2.67 -1.29
C ALA A 87 -9.21 3.67 -1.15
N ILE A 88 -8.09 3.45 -1.84
CA ILE A 88 -6.95 4.38 -1.93
C ILE A 88 -7.40 5.73 -2.48
N PHE A 89 -8.15 5.73 -3.60
CA PHE A 89 -8.62 6.98 -4.20
C PHE A 89 -9.56 7.75 -3.26
N ALA A 90 -10.50 7.07 -2.61
CA ALA A 90 -11.40 7.68 -1.64
C ALA A 90 -10.64 8.23 -0.41
N GLY A 91 -9.67 7.47 0.11
CA GLY A 91 -8.80 7.89 1.22
C GLY A 91 -7.91 9.07 0.84
N GLY A 92 -7.39 9.07 -0.39
CA GLY A 92 -6.63 10.18 -0.98
C GLY A 92 -7.47 11.44 -1.11
N LEU A 93 -8.70 11.36 -1.62
CA LEU A 93 -9.61 12.51 -1.69
C LEU A 93 -9.92 13.09 -0.31
N ARG A 94 -10.12 12.26 0.71
CA ARG A 94 -10.32 12.77 2.08
C ARG A 94 -9.05 13.43 2.64
N SER A 95 -7.91 12.78 2.47
CA SER A 95 -6.63 13.23 3.05
C SER A 95 -6.06 14.47 2.35
N PHE A 96 -6.12 14.50 1.02
CA PHE A 96 -5.58 15.58 0.20
C PHE A 96 -6.63 16.61 -0.22
N GLY A 97 -7.90 16.22 -0.33
CA GLY A 97 -9.00 17.16 -0.56
C GLY A 97 -9.25 18.07 0.64
N ALA A 98 -9.02 17.59 1.86
CA ALA A 98 -8.97 18.45 3.05
C ALA A 98 -7.83 19.50 2.94
N LEU A 99 -6.69 19.15 2.33
CA LEU A 99 -5.61 20.10 2.05
C LEU A 99 -5.94 21.07 0.91
N ALA A 100 -6.70 20.62 -0.09
CA ALA A 100 -7.16 21.46 -1.21
C ALA A 100 -8.26 22.46 -0.81
N GLY A 101 -9.05 22.16 0.22
CA GLY A 101 -10.09 23.05 0.76
C GLY A 101 -9.61 24.07 1.80
N VAL A 102 -8.34 23.99 2.23
CA VAL A 102 -7.70 24.94 3.18
C VAL A 102 -6.94 26.06 2.43
N GLY A 103 -7.24 26.22 1.14
CA GLY A 103 -6.62 27.21 0.25
C GLY A 103 -7.39 28.51 0.06
N ASP A 104 -8.27 28.90 0.99
CA ASP A 104 -8.92 30.22 1.05
C ASP A 104 -8.66 30.89 2.41
#